data_AF-A0A379FKG0-F1
#
_entry.id   AF-A0A379FKG0-F1
#
_cell.length_a   1.000
_cell.length_b   1.000
_cell.length_c   1.000
_cell.angle_alpha   90.00
_cell.angle_beta   90.00
_cell.angle_gamma   90.00
#
_symmetry.space_group_name_H-M   'P 1'
#
loop_
_entity.id
_entity.type
_entity.pdbx_description
1 polymer ?
#
loop_
_entity_poly.entity_id
_entity_poly.type
_entity_poly.pdbx_seq_one_letter_code
_entity_poly.pdbx_strand_id
1 'polypeptide(L)' 'MVGIINEGKCQVKIMAVDANDPLFKVKNGENALAFYTRYYQPIPLVLRGYGAGNDVTAAGVFADVLRTLSWKLGV' A
#
# COMPACT_ATOMS: atom_id res chain seq x y z
N MET A 1 -2.63 -12.69 5.29
CA MET A 1 -2.81 -11.88 6.51
C MET A 1 -3.19 -10.48 6.06
N VAL A 2 -4.12 -9.83 6.74
CA VAL A 2 -4.57 -8.47 6.39
C VAL A 2 -4.41 -7.57 7.61
N GLY A 3 -3.81 -6.40 7.39
CA GLY A 3 -3.79 -5.30 8.34
C GLY A 3 -4.91 -4.31 8.00
N ILE A 4 -5.65 -3.87 9.01
CA ILE A 4 -6.77 -2.93 8.86
C ILE A 4 -6.55 -1.77 9.82
N ILE A 5 -6.60 -0.55 9.28
CA ILE A 5 -6.63 0.67 10.06
C ILE A 5 -7.99 1.32 9.81
N ASN A 6 -8.83 1.37 10.85
CA ASN A 6 -10.13 2.02 10.76
C ASN A 6 -10.45 2.70 12.10
N GLU A 7 -11.06 3.88 12.06
CA GLU A 7 -11.47 4.64 13.25
C GLU A 7 -10.36 4.78 14.31
N GLY A 8 -9.12 5.02 13.85
CA GLY A 8 -7.95 5.15 14.73
C GLY A 8 -7.45 3.84 15.36
N LYS A 9 -8.05 2.68 15.02
CA LYS A 9 -7.64 1.36 15.52
C LYS A 9 -6.89 0.59 14.44
N CYS A 10 -5.80 -0.05 14.84
CA CYS A 10 -5.02 -0.95 13.98
C CYS A 10 -5.25 -2.40 14.41
N GLN A 11 -5.52 -3.29 13.44
CA GLN A 11 -5.74 -4.71 13.67
C GLN A 11 -5.03 -5.53 12.60
N VAL A 12 -4.53 -6.71 12.98
CA VAL A 12 -3.93 -7.68 12.04
C VAL A 12 -4.60 -9.02 12.26
N LYS A 13 -5.09 -9.63 11.19
CA LYS A 13 -5.78 -10.93 11.26
C LYS A 13 -5.57 -11.77 10.00
N ILE A 14 -5.81 -13.06 10.13
CA ILE A 14 -6.09 -13.93 8.98
C ILE A 14 -7.56 -13.75 8.64
N MET A 15 -7.86 -13.42 7.39
CA MET A 15 -9.22 -13.13 6.91
C MET A 15 -9.40 -13.82 5.57
N ALA A 16 -10.52 -14.53 5.40
CA ALA A 16 -10.96 -15.00 4.10
C ALA A 16 -11.56 -13.82 3.32
N VAL A 17 -11.24 -13.74 2.03
CA VAL A 17 -11.73 -12.70 1.11
C VAL A 17 -12.40 -13.37 -0.08
N ASP A 18 -13.50 -12.80 -0.55
CA ASP A 18 -14.20 -13.29 -1.74
C ASP A 18 -13.67 -12.63 -3.03
N ALA A 19 -14.16 -13.08 -4.20
CA ALA A 19 -13.67 -12.62 -5.50
C ALA A 19 -13.89 -11.12 -5.79
N ASN A 20 -14.82 -10.46 -5.09
CA ASN A 20 -15.11 -9.04 -5.21
C ASN A 20 -14.24 -8.19 -4.28
N ASP A 21 -13.55 -8.78 -3.31
CA ASP A 21 -12.66 -8.06 -2.42
C ASP A 21 -11.46 -7.49 -3.22
N PRO A 22 -11.10 -6.20 -3.04
CA PRO A 22 -9.96 -5.59 -3.72
C PRO A 22 -8.64 -6.35 -3.54
N LEU A 23 -8.47 -7.03 -2.40
CA LEU A 23 -7.26 -7.79 -2.06
C LEU A 23 -7.26 -9.21 -2.64
N PHE A 24 -8.38 -9.72 -3.15
CA PHE A 24 -8.46 -11.08 -3.72
C PHE A 24 -7.50 -11.28 -4.90
N LYS A 25 -7.26 -10.23 -5.67
CA LYS A 25 -6.40 -10.30 -6.86
C LYS A 25 -4.91 -10.36 -6.53
N VAL A 26 -4.49 -10.12 -5.28
CA VAL A 26 -3.09 -10.15 -4.85
C VAL A 26 -2.54 -11.57 -4.96
N LYS A 27 -1.45 -11.76 -5.69
CA LYS A 27 -0.85 -13.09 -5.97
C LYS A 27 0.67 -13.02 -5.89
N ASN A 28 1.32 -14.18 -5.78
CA ASN A 28 2.75 -14.36 -6.05
C ASN A 28 3.70 -13.42 -5.29
N GLY A 29 3.51 -13.23 -3.98
CA GLY A 29 4.42 -12.45 -3.13
C GLY A 29 4.28 -10.93 -3.27
N GLU A 30 3.28 -10.46 -3.99
CA GLU A 30 2.90 -9.04 -4.01
C GLU A 30 2.18 -8.64 -2.72
N ASN A 31 2.28 -7.35 -2.41
CA ASN A 31 1.49 -6.70 -1.38
C ASN A 31 0.50 -5.73 -2.05
N ALA A 32 -0.64 -5.49 -1.39
CA ALA A 32 -1.55 -4.43 -1.80
C ALA A 32 -2.15 -3.71 -0.60
N LEU A 33 -2.47 -2.43 -0.82
CA LEU A 33 -3.17 -1.56 0.11
C LEU A 33 -4.43 -1.03 -0.59
N ALA A 34 -5.58 -1.16 0.06
CA ALA A 34 -6.83 -0.59 -0.40
C ALA A 34 -7.21 0.61 0.49
N PHE A 35 -7.25 1.80 -0.10
CA PHE A 35 -7.64 3.04 0.58
C PHE A 35 -9.10 3.35 0.29
N TYR A 36 -9.87 3.43 1.36
CA TYR A 36 -11.22 3.96 1.35
C TYR A 36 -11.16 5.40 1.87
N THR A 37 -11.59 6.35 1.05
CA THR A 37 -11.62 7.77 1.41
C THR A 37 -12.94 8.39 1.00
N ARG A 38 -13.16 9.67 1.33
CA ARG A 38 -14.35 10.40 0.88
C ARG A 38 -14.54 10.35 -0.65
N TYR A 39 -13.45 10.36 -1.41
CA TYR A 39 -13.46 10.39 -2.87
C TYR A 39 -13.34 9.00 -3.52
N TYR A 40 -12.83 8.02 -2.79
CA TYR A 40 -12.67 6.64 -3.25
C TYR A 40 -13.63 5.72 -2.49
N GLN A 41 -14.92 5.91 -2.79
CA GLN A 41 -16.01 5.05 -2.35
C GLN A 41 -17.15 5.04 -3.40
N PRO A 42 -17.81 3.89 -3.65
CA PRO A 42 -17.57 2.59 -3.01
C PRO A 42 -16.32 1.86 -3.56
N ILE A 43 -15.71 2.36 -4.64
CA ILE A 43 -14.53 1.75 -5.26
C ILE A 43 -13.25 2.34 -4.61
N PRO A 44 -12.42 1.52 -3.94
CA PRO A 44 -11.22 2.02 -3.27
C PRO A 44 -10.08 2.29 -4.24
N LEU A 45 -9.14 3.13 -3.83
CA LEU A 45 -7.85 3.25 -4.48
C LEU A 45 -6.98 2.05 -4.05
N VAL A 46 -6.56 1.21 -4.99
CA VAL A 46 -5.72 0.05 -4.73
C VAL A 46 -4.30 0.30 -5.20
N LEU A 47 -3.34 0.31 -4.27
CA LEU A 47 -1.91 0.29 -4.58
C LEU A 47 -1.41 -1.13 -4.47
N ARG A 48 -0.72 -1.63 -5.50
CA ARG A 48 -0.25 -3.01 -5.59
C ARG A 48 1.14 -3.06 -6.20
N GLY A 49 1.96 -3.98 -5.72
CA GLY A 49 3.26 -4.29 -6.29
C GLY A 49 4.05 -5.27 -5.43
N TYR A 50 5.26 -5.57 -5.84
CA TYR A 50 6.19 -6.37 -5.04
C TYR A 50 6.59 -5.58 -3.79
N GLY A 51 6.28 -6.14 -2.62
CA GLY A 51 6.61 -5.51 -1.34
C GLY A 51 7.97 -5.91 -0.77
N ALA A 52 8.70 -6.79 -1.45
CA ALA A 52 10.01 -7.29 -1.05
C ALA A 52 10.84 -7.70 -2.26
N GLY A 53 12.17 -7.63 -2.12
CA GLY A 53 13.17 -7.94 -3.14
C GLY A 53 14.27 -6.89 -3.16
N ASN A 54 15.52 -7.30 -3.45
CA ASN A 54 16.68 -6.41 -3.33
C ASN A 54 16.53 -5.14 -4.19
N ASP A 55 16.16 -5.31 -5.46
CA ASP A 55 16.05 -4.18 -6.40
C ASP A 55 14.88 -3.26 -6.07
N VAL A 56 13.72 -3.82 -5.68
CA VAL A 56 12.53 -3.01 -5.35
C VAL A 56 12.71 -2.24 -4.04
N THR A 57 13.36 -2.84 -3.04
CA THR A 57 13.70 -2.15 -1.79
C THR A 57 14.73 -1.06 -2.03
N ALA A 58 15.78 -1.34 -2.81
CA ALA A 58 16.80 -0.35 -3.16
C ALA A 58 16.22 0.83 -3.94
N ALA A 59 15.30 0.58 -4.88
CA ALA A 59 14.60 1.62 -5.62
C ALA A 59 13.77 2.52 -4.71
N GLY A 60 13.08 1.94 -3.71
CA GLY A 60 12.33 2.70 -2.71
C GLY A 60 13.22 3.64 -1.89
N VAL A 61 14.35 3.12 -1.38
CA VAL A 61 15.34 3.94 -0.65
C VAL A 61 15.92 5.04 -1.55
N PHE A 62 16.25 4.72 -2.80
CA PHE A 62 16.81 5.69 -3.74
C PHE A 62 15.81 6.80 -4.07
N ALA A 63 14.51 6.47 -4.24
CA ALA A 63 13.47 7.47 -4.44
C ALA A 63 13.38 8.45 -3.25
N ASP A 64 13.56 7.97 -2.02
CA ASP A 64 13.63 8.83 -0.84
C ASP A 64 14.85 9.75 -0.86
N VAL A 65 16.03 9.28 -1.31
CA VAL A 65 17.22 10.14 -1.51
C VAL A 65 16.93 11.23 -2.55
N LEU A 66 16.34 10.88 -3.69
CA LEU A 66 15.98 11.88 -4.70
C LEU A 66 14.97 12.91 -4.17
N ARG A 67 14.03 12.47 -3.33
CA ARG A 67 13.06 13.34 -2.68
C ARG A 67 13.74 14.33 -1.74
N THR A 68 14.78 13.96 -0.99
CA THR A 68 15.52 14.91 -0.14
C THR A 68 16.32 15.92 -0.96
N LEU A 69 16.87 15.52 -2.12
CA LEU A 69 17.58 16.44 -3.02
C LEU A 69 16.63 17.42 -3.71
N SER A 70 15.42 16.96 -4.06
CA SER A 70 14.38 17.80 -4.68
C SER A 70 13.68 18.70 -3.66
N TRP A 71 13.87 18.43 -2.36
CA TRP A 71 13.37 19.26 -1.28
C TRP A 71 14.16 20.58 -1.25
N LYS A 72 13.69 21.57 -2.01
CA LYS A 72 14.11 22.95 -1.76
C LYS A 72 13.68 23.31 -0.34
N LEU A 73 14.65 23.68 0.51
CA LEU A 73 14.37 24.54 1.66
C LEU A 73 13.51 25.70 1.13
N GLY A 74 12.29 25.83 1.65
CA GLY A 74 11.23 26.67 1.11
C GLY A 74 11.72 28.07 0.72
N VAL A 75 11.30 28.62 -0.43
CA VAL A 75 9.92 29.06 -0.70
C VAL A 75 8.81 28.29 0.00
#